data_AF-A0A2T7UY29-F1
#
_entry.id   AF-A0A2T7UY29-F1
#
_cell.length_a   1.000
_cell.length_b   1.000
_cell.length_c   1.000
_cell.angle_alpha   90.00
_cell.angle_beta   90.00
_cell.angle_gamma   90.00
#
_symmetry.space_group_name_H-M   'P 1'
#
loop_
_entity.id
_entity.type
_entity.pdbx_description
1 polymer ?
#
loop_
_entity_poly.entity_id
_entity_poly.type
_entity_poly.pdbx_seq_one_letter_code
_entity_poly.pdbx_strand_id
1 'polypeptide(L)'
;MLRALPLFVALSLAGPALAQDIVGPGDIAVDGAIGRCRGTGPEPGLWSCLAEAGVPAGGIAFARRLEADPVIGSPGLMIGFTETGAVDLADVLFPFLANTNEQTLFVNGTAGVVQPLALQPQTAGDAQSQAILAAHPQAFPSLRLAVVGHRAVGARQRFIASDVVTDGCRACAVVAVALTAYEFEGGALSGVTALGWIPPALADDEARAAALAGDDMQALQVALTLRGYAPGPMDGQPGEATTRAVQDFLTDVCLRMEAGLSEAALAILAAPPPYLDPPPCQHRERDARNE
;
A
#
# COMPACT_ATOMS: atom_id res chain seq x y z
N MET A 1 31.15 46.82 43.66
CA MET A 1 31.18 45.36 43.46
C MET A 1 29.81 44.94 42.92
N LEU A 2 29.64 44.91 41.59
CA LEU A 2 28.39 44.47 40.94
C LEU A 2 28.60 43.04 40.44
N ARG A 3 27.81 42.09 40.94
CA ARG A 3 27.80 40.68 40.53
C ARG A 3 27.04 40.55 39.20
N ALA A 4 27.68 39.98 38.19
CA ALA A 4 27.02 39.53 36.97
C ALA A 4 26.25 38.22 37.23
N LEU A 5 24.98 38.16 36.81
CA LEU A 5 24.20 36.92 36.72
C LEU A 5 24.32 36.38 35.28
N PRO A 6 24.48 35.06 35.06
CA PRO A 6 24.44 34.50 33.72
C PRO A 6 22.99 34.30 33.27
N LEU A 7 22.71 34.75 32.05
CA LEU A 7 21.47 34.50 31.34
C LEU A 7 21.45 33.04 30.87
N PHE A 8 20.65 32.18 31.50
CA PHE A 8 20.39 30.84 30.98
C PHE A 8 19.42 30.94 29.80
N VAL A 9 19.96 30.76 28.59
CA VAL A 9 19.14 30.50 27.40
C VAL A 9 18.69 29.05 27.50
N ALA A 10 17.41 28.85 27.79
CA ALA A 10 16.79 27.53 27.67
C ALA A 10 16.69 27.19 26.18
N LEU A 11 17.56 26.30 25.69
CA LEU A 11 17.33 25.60 24.43
C LEU A 11 16.12 24.69 24.63
N SER A 12 14.97 25.12 24.11
CA SER A 12 13.86 24.23 23.83
C SER A 12 14.31 23.25 22.74
N LEU A 13 14.57 22.01 23.14
CA LEU A 13 14.61 20.89 22.20
C LEU A 13 13.16 20.65 21.77
N ALA A 14 12.78 21.19 20.62
CA ALA A 14 11.57 20.76 19.94
C ALA A 14 11.75 19.27 19.61
N GLY A 15 10.95 18.40 20.23
CA GLY A 15 10.79 17.02 19.77
C GLY A 15 10.29 17.00 18.32
N PRO A 16 10.46 15.88 17.59
CA PRO A 16 9.88 15.78 16.26
C PRO A 16 8.38 16.03 16.40
N ALA A 17 7.89 17.08 15.72
CA ALA A 17 6.46 17.28 15.59
C ALA A 17 5.91 16.01 14.94
N LEU A 18 5.11 15.24 15.67
CA LEU A 18 4.27 14.22 15.07
C LEU A 18 3.49 14.96 13.98
N ALA A 19 3.76 14.61 12.72
CA ALA A 19 2.98 15.14 11.62
C ALA A 19 1.52 14.81 11.95
N GLN A 20 0.69 15.84 12.14
CA GLN A 20 -0.74 15.61 12.32
C GLN A 20 -1.27 15.01 11.03
N ASP A 21 -2.08 13.96 11.16
CA ASP A 21 -2.72 13.30 10.05
C ASP A 21 -3.41 14.32 9.15
N ILE A 22 -3.20 14.18 7.84
CA ILE A 22 -3.84 15.01 6.83
C ILE A 22 -5.31 14.63 6.68
N VAL A 23 -5.65 13.36 6.92
CA VAL A 23 -7.00 12.79 6.85
C VAL A 23 -7.13 11.60 7.79
N GLY A 24 -8.35 11.30 8.23
CA GLY A 24 -8.67 10.07 8.93
C GLY A 24 -10.08 9.55 8.59
N PRO A 25 -10.58 8.51 9.27
CA PRO A 25 -11.88 7.89 8.95
C PRO A 25 -13.07 8.85 9.09
N GLY A 26 -12.93 9.92 9.89
CA GLY A 26 -13.94 10.98 10.03
C GLY A 26 -14.07 11.90 8.80
N ASP A 27 -13.16 11.79 7.84
CA ASP A 27 -13.11 12.62 6.63
C ASP A 27 -13.67 11.92 5.38
N ILE A 28 -14.14 10.67 5.53
CA ILE A 28 -14.76 9.90 4.45
C ILE A 28 -16.01 10.62 3.96
N ALA A 29 -16.12 10.78 2.64
CA ALA A 29 -17.27 11.39 2.00
C ALA A 29 -18.52 10.53 2.16
N VAL A 30 -19.65 11.18 2.42
CA VAL A 30 -20.93 10.48 2.52
C VAL A 30 -21.38 9.93 1.16
N ASP A 31 -22.01 8.75 1.19
CA ASP A 31 -22.44 8.04 -0.01
C ASP A 31 -23.28 8.91 -0.96
N GLY A 32 -22.95 8.81 -2.25
CA GLY A 32 -23.65 9.50 -3.33
C GLY A 32 -23.45 11.03 -3.36
N ALA A 33 -22.64 11.63 -2.48
CA ALA A 33 -22.35 13.08 -2.53
C ALA A 33 -21.79 13.50 -3.90
N ILE A 34 -20.92 12.68 -4.47
CA ILE A 34 -20.32 12.90 -5.80
C ILE A 34 -21.36 12.87 -6.90
N GLY A 35 -22.27 11.89 -6.87
CA GLY A 35 -23.35 11.80 -7.86
C GLY A 35 -24.21 13.07 -7.87
N ARG A 36 -24.46 13.65 -6.70
CA ARG A 36 -25.20 14.92 -6.56
C ARG A 36 -24.42 16.12 -7.09
N CYS A 37 -23.10 16.14 -6.92
CA CYS A 37 -22.27 17.32 -7.23
C CYS A 37 -21.50 17.24 -8.55
N ARG A 38 -21.48 16.11 -9.25
CA ARG A 38 -20.69 15.93 -10.48
C ARG A 38 -21.01 16.94 -11.59
N GLY A 39 -22.26 17.42 -11.64
CA GLY A 39 -22.72 18.40 -12.63
C GLY A 39 -22.19 19.82 -12.45
N THR A 40 -21.54 20.14 -11.33
CA THR A 40 -21.05 21.52 -11.06
C THR A 40 -19.67 21.81 -11.65
N GLY A 41 -18.98 20.81 -12.21
CA GLY A 41 -17.56 20.92 -12.60
C GLY A 41 -16.63 21.13 -11.38
N PRO A 42 -15.31 21.32 -11.58
CA PRO A 42 -14.35 21.65 -10.51
C PRO A 42 -14.45 23.11 -10.01
N GLU A 43 -15.37 23.89 -10.58
CA GLU A 43 -15.62 25.31 -10.28
C GLU A 43 -16.15 25.53 -8.84
N PRO A 44 -16.19 26.78 -8.33
CA PRO A 44 -16.51 27.08 -6.93
C PRO A 44 -17.79 26.45 -6.37
N GLY A 45 -18.76 26.12 -7.24
CA GLY A 45 -20.00 25.44 -6.88
C GLY A 45 -19.85 23.99 -6.40
N LEU A 46 -18.73 23.32 -6.72
CA LEU A 46 -18.43 21.97 -6.23
C LEU A 46 -18.35 21.96 -4.70
N TRP A 47 -17.59 22.90 -4.13
CA TRP A 47 -17.30 22.90 -2.70
C TRP A 47 -18.54 23.19 -1.86
N SER A 48 -19.38 24.13 -2.30
CA SER A 48 -20.66 24.40 -1.66
C SER A 48 -21.59 23.19 -1.77
N CYS A 49 -21.67 22.55 -2.94
CA CYS A 49 -22.48 21.36 -3.13
C CYS A 49 -22.03 20.22 -2.22
N LEU A 50 -20.72 19.95 -2.10
CA LEU A 50 -20.20 18.88 -1.24
C LEU A 50 -20.49 19.15 0.24
N ALA A 51 -20.36 20.40 0.69
CA ALA A 51 -20.71 20.79 2.05
C ALA A 51 -22.22 20.60 2.32
N GLU A 52 -23.09 21.07 1.42
CA GLU A 52 -24.54 20.87 1.50
C GLU A 52 -24.94 19.39 1.42
N ALA A 53 -24.18 18.61 0.66
CA ALA A 53 -24.36 17.17 0.52
C ALA A 53 -23.91 16.39 1.78
N GLY A 54 -23.31 17.05 2.77
CA GLY A 54 -22.90 16.45 4.05
C GLY A 54 -21.49 15.89 4.09
N VAL A 55 -20.62 16.22 3.13
CA VAL A 55 -19.21 15.81 3.18
C VAL A 55 -18.50 16.50 4.35
N PRO A 56 -17.74 15.77 5.19
CA PRO A 56 -17.00 16.36 6.30
C PRO A 56 -16.05 17.48 5.86
N ALA A 57 -15.84 18.47 6.73
CA ALA A 57 -14.99 19.62 6.43
C ALA A 57 -13.53 19.21 6.13
N GLY A 58 -12.99 18.21 6.84
CA GLY A 58 -11.66 17.67 6.56
C GLY A 58 -11.61 16.90 5.24
N GLY A 59 -12.66 16.16 4.88
CA GLY A 59 -12.81 15.54 3.54
C GLY A 59 -12.81 16.56 2.39
N ILE A 60 -13.48 17.71 2.56
CA ILE A 60 -13.44 18.81 1.59
C ILE A 60 -12.05 19.45 1.55
N ALA A 61 -11.40 19.64 2.69
CA ALA A 61 -10.04 20.18 2.76
C ALA A 61 -9.04 19.26 2.06
N PHE A 62 -9.16 17.95 2.23
CA PHE A 62 -8.37 16.95 1.53
C PHE A 62 -8.58 17.01 0.03
N ALA A 63 -9.84 17.06 -0.43
CA ALA A 63 -10.15 17.15 -1.86
C ALA A 63 -9.52 18.39 -2.52
N ARG A 64 -9.56 19.55 -1.84
CA ARG A 64 -8.88 20.78 -2.28
C ARG A 64 -7.35 20.63 -2.30
N ARG A 65 -6.79 19.90 -1.34
CA ARG A 65 -5.36 19.62 -1.31
C ARG A 65 -4.92 18.78 -2.52
N LEU A 66 -5.71 17.77 -2.90
CA LEU A 66 -5.45 16.97 -4.11
C LEU A 66 -5.57 17.79 -5.39
N GLU A 67 -6.53 18.71 -5.47
CA GLU A 67 -6.66 19.65 -6.60
C GLU A 67 -5.43 20.56 -6.72
N ALA A 68 -4.92 21.07 -5.61
CA ALA A 68 -3.76 21.96 -5.58
C ALA A 68 -2.41 21.23 -5.75
N ASP A 69 -2.39 19.90 -5.65
CA ASP A 69 -1.18 19.11 -5.79
C ASP A 69 -0.71 19.09 -7.25
N PRO A 70 0.59 19.36 -7.55
CA PRO A 70 1.08 19.45 -8.92
C PRO A 70 1.16 18.12 -9.66
N VAL A 71 1.14 16.98 -8.95
CA VAL A 71 1.15 15.63 -9.53
C VAL A 71 -0.29 15.16 -9.75
N ILE A 72 -1.18 15.38 -8.77
CA ILE A 72 -2.56 14.90 -8.84
C ILE A 72 -3.47 15.87 -9.61
N GLY A 73 -3.43 17.15 -9.29
CA GLY A 73 -4.06 18.24 -10.05
C GLY A 73 -5.57 18.13 -10.25
N SER A 74 -6.26 17.35 -9.41
CA SER A 74 -7.68 17.07 -9.54
C SER A 74 -8.31 16.84 -8.18
N PRO A 75 -9.52 17.36 -7.93
CA PRO A 75 -10.20 17.09 -6.67
C PRO A 75 -10.57 15.61 -6.58
N GLY A 76 -10.22 14.99 -5.46
CA GLY A 76 -10.55 13.60 -5.14
C GLY A 76 -11.21 13.53 -3.78
N LEU A 77 -12.23 12.68 -3.65
CA LEU A 77 -12.96 12.50 -2.40
C LEU A 77 -12.64 11.14 -1.83
N MET A 78 -12.26 11.11 -0.56
CA MET A 78 -11.98 9.89 0.15
C MET A 78 -13.29 9.11 0.35
N ILE A 79 -13.33 7.88 -0.14
CA ILE A 79 -14.47 6.96 -0.05
C ILE A 79 -14.14 5.76 0.86
N GLY A 80 -12.87 5.56 1.19
CA GLY A 80 -12.41 4.54 2.13
C GLY A 80 -11.11 4.98 2.79
N PHE A 81 -10.84 4.45 3.99
CA PHE A 81 -9.63 4.73 4.76
C PHE A 81 -9.18 3.48 5.49
N THR A 82 -7.89 3.18 5.44
CA THR A 82 -7.25 2.09 6.21
C THR A 82 -6.07 2.65 6.99
N GLU A 83 -6.16 2.58 8.31
CA GLU A 83 -5.08 2.92 9.23
C GLU A 83 -4.02 1.81 9.22
N THR A 84 -2.78 2.13 8.87
CA THR A 84 -1.68 1.16 8.78
C THR A 84 -0.39 1.63 9.47
N GLY A 85 -0.35 2.83 10.05
CA GLY A 85 0.75 3.31 10.88
C GLY A 85 1.13 4.77 10.59
N ALA A 86 2.41 5.05 10.37
CA ALA A 86 2.87 6.41 10.04
C ALA A 86 2.48 6.87 8.62
N VAL A 87 2.03 5.94 7.80
CA VAL A 87 1.47 6.11 6.46
C VAL A 87 0.22 5.26 6.43
N ASP A 88 -0.86 5.82 5.89
CA ASP A 88 -2.16 5.17 5.79
C ASP A 88 -2.60 5.09 4.33
N LEU A 89 -3.70 4.39 4.09
CA LEU A 89 -4.31 4.26 2.77
C LEU A 89 -5.64 5.02 2.74
N ALA A 90 -5.80 5.86 1.73
CA ALA A 90 -7.08 6.46 1.37
C ALA A 90 -7.53 5.92 0.02
N ASP A 91 -8.70 5.32 -0.06
CA ASP A 91 -9.36 5.04 -1.33
C ASP A 91 -10.09 6.30 -1.77
N VAL A 92 -9.74 6.81 -2.95
CA VAL A 92 -10.15 8.13 -3.41
C VAL A 92 -10.86 8.03 -4.75
N LEU A 93 -12.08 8.57 -4.80
CA LEU A 93 -12.84 8.76 -6.03
C LEU A 93 -12.54 10.15 -6.61
N PHE A 94 -11.98 10.16 -7.82
CA PHE A 94 -11.73 11.30 -8.68
C PHE A 94 -12.88 11.44 -9.71
N PRO A 95 -13.90 12.26 -9.44
CA PRO A 95 -15.16 12.28 -10.20
C PRO A 95 -15.05 12.80 -11.63
N PHE A 96 -13.96 13.49 -11.95
CA PHE A 96 -13.72 14.14 -13.24
C PHE A 96 -12.73 13.37 -14.13
N LEU A 97 -12.20 12.25 -13.66
CA LEU A 97 -11.43 11.35 -14.52
C LEU A 97 -12.36 10.57 -15.47
N ALA A 98 -11.81 10.16 -16.61
CA ALA A 98 -12.56 9.55 -17.71
C ALA A 98 -12.55 8.01 -17.69
N ASN A 99 -11.72 7.38 -16.84
CA ASN A 99 -11.49 5.93 -16.85
C ASN A 99 -11.37 5.34 -15.43
N THR A 100 -10.20 5.46 -14.81
CA THR A 100 -9.90 4.94 -13.48
C THR A 100 -10.18 6.05 -12.48
N ASN A 101 -11.44 6.09 -12.05
CA ASN A 101 -11.91 7.15 -11.19
C ASN A 101 -11.66 6.82 -9.72
N GLU A 102 -11.39 5.57 -9.36
CA GLU A 102 -11.05 5.17 -7.99
C GLU A 102 -9.58 4.76 -7.92
N GLN A 103 -8.86 5.30 -6.94
CA GLN A 103 -7.44 5.01 -6.74
C GLN A 103 -7.12 5.02 -5.25
N THR A 104 -6.25 4.10 -4.81
CA THR A 104 -5.68 4.12 -3.47
C THR A 104 -4.47 5.06 -3.44
N LEU A 105 -4.44 5.98 -2.47
CA LEU A 105 -3.35 6.90 -2.21
C LEU A 105 -2.69 6.57 -0.87
N PHE A 106 -1.38 6.76 -0.77
CA PHE A 106 -0.70 6.78 0.53
C PHE A 106 -0.86 8.19 1.14
N VAL A 107 -1.32 8.26 2.39
CA VAL A 107 -1.61 9.51 3.11
C VAL A 107 -0.96 9.50 4.50
N ASN A 108 -1.04 10.62 5.22
CA ASN A 108 -0.50 10.84 6.58
C ASN A 108 1.03 10.73 6.74
N GLY A 109 1.76 10.28 5.71
CA GLY A 109 3.21 10.31 5.65
C GLY A 109 3.81 11.73 5.63
N THR A 110 5.11 11.82 5.89
CA THR A 110 5.84 13.10 6.02
C THR A 110 6.04 13.83 4.70
N ALA A 111 5.93 13.12 3.56
CA ALA A 111 6.00 13.70 2.22
C ALA A 111 4.64 14.21 1.70
N GLY A 112 3.57 14.14 2.50
CA GLY A 112 2.20 14.41 2.05
C GLY A 112 1.60 13.22 1.31
N VAL A 113 0.73 13.50 0.34
CA VAL A 113 0.02 12.46 -0.41
C VAL A 113 0.93 11.87 -1.47
N VAL A 114 1.05 10.55 -1.52
CA VAL A 114 1.79 9.85 -2.57
C VAL A 114 0.82 9.02 -3.40
N GLN A 115 0.78 9.29 -4.70
CA GLN A 115 -0.03 8.52 -5.66
C GLN A 115 0.82 7.38 -6.25
N PRO A 116 0.54 6.10 -5.95
CA PRO A 116 1.33 4.97 -6.43
C PRO A 116 1.44 4.92 -7.95
N LEU A 117 0.36 5.29 -8.64
CA LEU A 117 0.26 5.28 -10.10
C LEU A 117 1.19 6.29 -10.79
N ALA A 118 1.58 7.36 -10.08
CA ALA A 118 2.52 8.36 -10.59
C ALA A 118 3.99 7.90 -10.48
N LEU A 119 4.28 6.88 -9.67
CA LEU A 119 5.64 6.41 -9.38
C LEU A 119 6.17 5.34 -10.34
N GLN A 120 5.41 5.02 -11.40
CA GLN A 120 5.70 4.09 -12.51
C GLN A 120 7.02 3.29 -12.35
N PRO A 121 6.99 2.14 -11.66
CA PRO A 121 8.17 1.33 -11.48
C PRO A 121 8.63 0.77 -12.83
N GLN A 122 9.94 0.68 -13.03
CA GLN A 122 10.50 0.01 -14.21
C GLN A 122 10.09 -1.46 -14.23
N THR A 123 9.88 -2.06 -15.40
CA THR A 123 9.63 -3.50 -15.47
C THR A 123 10.80 -4.25 -14.85
N ALA A 124 10.51 -5.21 -13.97
CA ALA A 124 11.52 -5.99 -13.30
C ALA A 124 12.37 -6.78 -14.32
N GLY A 125 13.68 -6.83 -14.06
CA GLY A 125 14.65 -7.56 -14.89
C GLY A 125 14.76 -9.05 -14.56
N ASP A 126 13.86 -9.61 -13.76
CA ASP A 126 13.91 -11.02 -13.37
C ASP A 126 13.52 -11.96 -14.52
N ALA A 127 14.01 -13.20 -14.46
CA ALA A 127 13.87 -14.16 -15.55
C ALA A 127 12.40 -14.50 -15.87
N GLN A 128 11.51 -14.51 -14.87
CA GLN A 128 10.10 -14.79 -15.08
C GLN A 128 9.41 -13.65 -15.82
N SER A 129 9.61 -12.40 -15.38
CA SER A 129 9.10 -11.22 -16.08
C SER A 129 9.58 -11.17 -17.53
N GLN A 130 10.87 -11.46 -17.76
CA GLN A 130 11.43 -11.51 -19.11
C GLN A 130 10.85 -12.65 -19.95
N ALA A 131 10.58 -13.82 -19.37
CA ALA A 131 9.95 -14.94 -20.07
C ALA A 131 8.51 -14.60 -20.50
N ILE A 132 7.74 -13.94 -19.63
CA ILE A 132 6.38 -13.46 -19.95
C ILE A 132 6.43 -12.43 -21.07
N LEU A 133 7.32 -11.43 -20.99
CA LEU A 133 7.50 -10.42 -22.03
C LEU A 133 7.94 -11.03 -23.37
N ALA A 134 8.79 -12.05 -23.35
CA ALA A 134 9.21 -12.74 -24.57
C ALA A 134 8.03 -13.50 -25.23
N ALA A 135 7.14 -14.08 -24.42
CA ALA A 135 5.92 -14.75 -24.90
C ALA A 135 4.82 -13.75 -25.32
N HIS A 136 4.78 -12.58 -24.69
CA HIS A 136 3.80 -11.52 -24.90
C HIS A 136 4.49 -10.16 -25.11
N PRO A 137 5.05 -9.88 -26.30
CA PRO A 137 5.85 -8.67 -26.54
C PRO A 137 5.08 -7.36 -26.41
N GLN A 138 3.74 -7.40 -26.39
CA GLN A 138 2.90 -6.23 -26.15
C GLN A 138 2.33 -6.18 -24.72
N ALA A 139 2.84 -7.01 -23.80
CA ALA A 139 2.37 -7.02 -22.42
C ALA A 139 2.76 -5.72 -21.69
N PHE A 140 1.80 -5.14 -20.98
CA PHE A 140 2.01 -3.96 -20.13
C PHE A 140 1.07 -3.96 -18.91
N PRO A 141 1.48 -3.37 -17.78
CA PRO A 141 0.60 -3.11 -16.64
C PRO A 141 -0.57 -2.22 -17.04
N SER A 142 -1.80 -2.65 -16.75
CA SER A 142 -3.01 -2.01 -17.25
C SER A 142 -3.49 -0.82 -16.42
N LEU A 143 -2.69 -0.38 -15.44
CA LEU A 143 -2.97 0.70 -14.48
C LEU A 143 -4.23 0.44 -13.66
N ARG A 144 -4.46 -0.83 -13.30
CA ARG A 144 -5.49 -1.27 -12.35
C ARG A 144 -4.79 -1.68 -11.06
N LEU A 145 -4.07 -0.72 -10.48
CA LEU A 145 -3.26 -0.92 -9.30
C LEU A 145 -4.16 -1.00 -8.06
N ALA A 146 -3.92 -2.01 -7.22
CA ALA A 146 -4.48 -2.13 -5.88
C ALA A 146 -3.35 -2.37 -4.88
N VAL A 147 -3.42 -1.73 -3.70
CA VAL A 147 -2.53 -2.08 -2.58
C VAL A 147 -3.11 -3.30 -1.89
N VAL A 148 -2.41 -4.43 -1.99
CA VAL A 148 -2.90 -5.74 -1.55
C VAL A 148 -2.23 -6.23 -0.28
N GLY A 149 -1.14 -5.59 0.15
CA GLY A 149 -0.36 -6.04 1.28
C GLY A 149 0.36 -4.93 2.02
N HIS A 150 0.57 -5.17 3.30
CA HIS A 150 1.31 -4.29 4.18
C HIS A 150 2.09 -5.10 5.22
N ARG A 151 3.27 -4.61 5.59
CA ARG A 151 4.00 -5.04 6.78
C ARG A 151 4.73 -3.85 7.39
N ALA A 152 4.59 -3.68 8.70
CA ALA A 152 5.35 -2.70 9.47
C ALA A 152 6.34 -3.39 10.41
N VAL A 153 7.55 -2.83 10.54
CA VAL A 153 8.55 -3.24 11.54
C VAL A 153 9.28 -2.01 12.04
N GLY A 154 9.07 -1.65 13.31
CA GLY A 154 9.62 -0.42 13.86
C GLY A 154 9.09 0.81 13.11
N ALA A 155 9.99 1.64 12.59
CA ALA A 155 9.65 2.85 11.81
C ALA A 155 9.46 2.56 10.31
N ARG A 156 9.67 1.33 9.86
CA ARG A 156 9.55 0.94 8.46
C ARG A 156 8.15 0.41 8.16
N GLN A 157 7.54 0.88 7.07
CA GLN A 157 6.34 0.30 6.48
C GLN A 157 6.64 -0.10 5.04
N ARG A 158 6.25 -1.33 4.68
CA ARG A 158 6.34 -1.86 3.32
C ARG A 158 4.93 -2.17 2.83
N PHE A 159 4.54 -1.57 1.71
CA PHE A 159 3.29 -1.85 1.02
C PHE A 159 3.56 -2.60 -0.26
N ILE A 160 2.63 -3.46 -0.64
CA ILE A 160 2.68 -4.26 -1.86
C ILE A 160 1.48 -3.89 -2.71
N ALA A 161 1.76 -3.42 -3.92
CA ALA A 161 0.72 -3.18 -4.90
C ALA A 161 0.79 -4.20 -6.02
N SER A 162 -0.38 -4.57 -6.53
CA SER A 162 -0.56 -5.42 -7.70
C SER A 162 -1.20 -4.64 -8.84
N ASP A 163 -0.73 -4.82 -10.06
CA ASP A 163 -1.38 -4.35 -11.29
C ASP A 163 -1.50 -5.50 -12.29
N VAL A 164 -2.66 -5.68 -12.89
CA VAL A 164 -2.84 -6.75 -13.89
C VAL A 164 -2.14 -6.36 -15.19
N VAL A 165 -1.43 -7.32 -15.78
CA VAL A 165 -0.67 -7.16 -17.02
C VAL A 165 -1.50 -7.75 -18.16
N THR A 166 -1.76 -6.95 -19.18
CA THR A 166 -2.55 -7.33 -20.35
C THR A 166 -1.73 -7.25 -21.62
N ASP A 167 -2.07 -8.08 -22.62
CA ASP A 167 -1.35 -8.14 -23.90
C ASP A 167 -1.96 -7.19 -24.95
N GLY A 168 -1.28 -6.08 -25.25
CA GLY A 168 -1.62 -5.17 -26.36
C GLY A 168 -2.83 -4.24 -26.15
N CYS A 169 -3.75 -4.52 -25.22
CA CYS A 169 -4.82 -3.60 -24.86
C CYS A 169 -5.30 -3.79 -23.41
N ARG A 170 -5.86 -2.73 -22.78
CA ARG A 170 -6.30 -2.77 -21.36
C ARG A 170 -7.42 -3.79 -21.08
N ALA A 171 -8.20 -4.14 -22.10
CA ALA A 171 -9.30 -5.12 -22.01
C ALA A 171 -8.92 -6.50 -22.57
N CYS A 172 -7.65 -6.70 -22.95
CA CYS A 172 -7.16 -7.95 -23.50
C CYS A 172 -6.93 -8.99 -22.40
N ALA A 173 -6.54 -10.20 -22.79
CA ALA A 173 -6.23 -11.28 -21.87
C ALA A 173 -5.20 -10.83 -20.82
N VAL A 174 -5.46 -11.20 -19.56
CA VAL A 174 -4.49 -11.02 -18.48
C VAL A 174 -3.43 -12.11 -18.62
N VAL A 175 -2.19 -11.70 -18.83
CA VAL A 175 -1.05 -12.61 -19.06
C VAL A 175 -0.13 -12.72 -17.85
N ALA A 176 -0.22 -11.76 -16.93
CA ALA A 176 0.50 -11.76 -15.65
C ALA A 176 -0.11 -10.76 -14.66
N VAL A 177 0.44 -10.72 -13.45
CA VAL A 177 0.22 -9.66 -12.47
C VAL A 177 1.57 -9.09 -12.06
N ALA A 178 1.76 -7.78 -12.17
CA ALA A 178 2.95 -7.08 -11.75
C ALA A 178 2.86 -6.73 -10.26
N LEU A 179 3.90 -7.05 -9.49
CA LEU A 179 4.01 -6.69 -8.08
C LEU A 179 5.05 -5.57 -7.86
N THR A 180 4.70 -4.59 -7.04
CA THR A 180 5.55 -3.46 -6.69
C THR A 180 5.59 -3.27 -5.17
N ALA A 181 6.77 -3.09 -4.60
CA ALA A 181 6.93 -2.68 -3.21
C ALA A 181 7.10 -1.16 -3.11
N TYR A 182 6.42 -0.56 -2.15
CA TYR A 182 6.64 0.83 -1.71
C TYR A 182 7.15 0.78 -0.28
N GLU A 183 8.34 1.34 -0.06
CA GLU A 183 9.00 1.38 1.25
C GLU A 183 8.91 2.77 1.82
N PHE A 184 8.48 2.85 3.08
CA PHE A 184 8.47 4.07 3.86
C PHE A 184 9.30 3.88 5.12
N GLU A 185 10.08 4.90 5.50
CA GLU A 185 10.85 4.96 6.73
C GLU A 185 10.47 6.23 7.48
N GLY A 186 9.93 6.10 8.69
CA GLY A 186 9.46 7.24 9.48
C GLY A 186 8.42 8.10 8.74
N GLY A 187 7.55 7.46 7.94
CA GLY A 187 6.52 8.13 7.13
C GLY A 187 7.01 8.75 5.82
N ALA A 188 8.32 8.73 5.52
CA ALA A 188 8.85 9.22 4.25
C ALA A 188 9.03 8.07 3.25
N LEU A 189 8.62 8.25 1.99
CA LEU A 189 8.89 7.27 0.94
C LEU A 189 10.41 7.13 0.75
N SER A 190 10.94 5.94 1.04
CA SER A 190 12.36 5.62 0.96
C SER A 190 12.73 4.77 -0.26
N GLY A 191 11.76 4.14 -0.92
CA GLY A 191 12.02 3.35 -2.13
C GLY A 191 10.77 2.80 -2.82
N VAL A 192 10.90 2.54 -4.12
CA VAL A 192 9.90 1.86 -4.94
C VAL A 192 10.63 0.78 -5.74
N THR A 193 10.18 -0.46 -5.63
CA THR A 193 10.86 -1.62 -6.24
C THR A 193 9.87 -2.46 -7.03
N ALA A 194 10.13 -2.66 -8.32
CA ALA A 194 9.44 -3.69 -9.10
C ALA A 194 9.91 -5.07 -8.64
N LEU A 195 9.00 -5.88 -8.12
CA LEU A 195 9.31 -7.19 -7.55
C LEU A 195 9.27 -8.31 -8.58
N GLY A 196 8.63 -8.07 -9.73
CA GLY A 196 8.45 -9.07 -10.78
C GLY A 196 7.01 -9.17 -11.24
N TRP A 197 6.82 -9.90 -12.34
CA TRP A 197 5.53 -10.31 -12.84
C TRP A 197 5.31 -11.77 -12.47
N ILE A 198 4.14 -12.09 -11.90
CA ILE A 198 3.75 -13.45 -11.55
C ILE A 198 2.72 -13.98 -12.56
N PRO A 199 2.72 -15.29 -12.85
CA PRO A 199 1.66 -15.90 -13.65
C PRO A 199 0.28 -15.67 -13.02
N PRO A 200 -0.80 -15.56 -13.81
CA PRO A 200 -2.15 -15.37 -13.28
C PRO A 200 -2.57 -16.44 -12.26
N ALA A 201 -2.10 -17.68 -12.42
CA ALA A 201 -2.38 -18.78 -11.50
C ALA A 201 -1.81 -18.58 -10.09
N LEU A 202 -0.71 -17.83 -9.93
CA LEU A 202 -0.17 -17.50 -8.59
C LEU A 202 -0.80 -16.23 -8.01
N ALA A 203 -1.42 -15.40 -8.85
CA ALA A 203 -2.21 -14.26 -8.40
C ALA A 203 -3.59 -14.70 -7.90
N ASP A 204 -4.17 -15.72 -8.53
CA ASP A 204 -5.42 -16.36 -8.13
C ASP A 204 -5.31 -17.01 -6.74
N ASP A 205 -6.27 -16.72 -5.87
CA ASP A 205 -6.21 -17.11 -4.46
C ASP A 205 -6.38 -18.62 -4.26
N GLU A 206 -7.34 -19.22 -4.98
CA GLU A 206 -7.65 -20.64 -4.88
C GLU A 206 -6.52 -21.49 -5.46
N ALA A 207 -6.01 -21.12 -6.63
CA ALA A 207 -4.88 -21.80 -7.26
C ALA A 207 -3.59 -21.64 -6.43
N ARG A 208 -3.31 -20.45 -5.88
CA ARG A 208 -2.17 -20.24 -4.98
C ARG A 208 -2.31 -21.08 -3.70
N ALA A 209 -3.49 -21.15 -3.10
CA ALA A 209 -3.75 -21.98 -1.92
C ALA A 209 -3.51 -23.47 -2.21
N ALA A 210 -3.98 -23.96 -3.36
CA ALA A 210 -3.73 -25.34 -3.78
C ALA A 210 -2.23 -25.62 -4.01
N ALA A 211 -1.50 -24.68 -4.63
CA ALA A 211 -0.07 -24.78 -4.83
C ALA A 211 0.71 -24.79 -3.50
N LEU A 212 0.33 -23.93 -2.54
CA LEU A 212 0.90 -23.94 -1.18
C LEU A 212 0.67 -25.29 -0.47
N ALA A 213 -0.52 -25.87 -0.58
CA ALA A 213 -0.81 -27.19 -0.01
C ALA A 213 -0.02 -28.34 -0.67
N GLY A 214 0.50 -28.12 -1.88
CA GLY A 214 1.39 -29.02 -2.60
C GLY A 214 2.88 -28.72 -2.41
N ASP A 215 3.26 -27.92 -1.41
CA ASP A 215 4.64 -27.51 -1.12
C ASP A 215 5.34 -26.74 -2.27
N ASP A 216 4.57 -26.01 -3.09
CA ASP A 216 5.14 -25.18 -4.15
C ASP A 216 5.91 -23.97 -3.58
N MET A 217 7.23 -23.97 -3.79
CA MET A 217 8.13 -22.94 -3.28
C MET A 217 7.86 -21.55 -3.89
N GLN A 218 7.46 -21.50 -5.15
CA GLN A 218 7.18 -20.24 -5.81
C GLN A 218 5.89 -19.64 -5.24
N ALA A 219 4.87 -20.46 -5.01
CA ALA A 219 3.64 -20.05 -4.34
C ALA A 219 3.93 -19.52 -2.93
N LEU A 220 4.84 -20.14 -2.18
CA LEU A 220 5.30 -19.64 -0.88
C LEU A 220 5.96 -18.26 -0.98
N GLN A 221 6.90 -18.08 -1.91
CA GLN A 221 7.55 -16.78 -2.14
C GLN A 221 6.55 -15.69 -2.54
N VAL A 222 5.57 -16.01 -3.39
CA VAL A 222 4.50 -15.09 -3.77
C VAL A 222 3.62 -14.75 -2.56
N ALA A 223 3.17 -15.76 -1.80
CA ALA A 223 2.30 -15.55 -0.64
C ALA A 223 2.94 -14.70 0.46
N LEU A 224 4.24 -14.90 0.71
CA LEU A 224 5.05 -14.06 1.61
C LEU A 224 5.19 -12.64 1.05
N THR A 225 5.51 -12.51 -0.24
CA THR A 225 5.66 -11.21 -0.90
C THR A 225 4.39 -10.40 -0.80
N LEU A 226 3.23 -10.99 -1.12
CA LEU A 226 1.94 -10.31 -1.06
C LEU A 226 1.58 -9.81 0.35
N ARG A 227 2.12 -10.42 1.40
CA ARG A 227 1.94 -9.98 2.81
C ARG A 227 3.01 -9.00 3.29
N GLY A 228 3.80 -8.43 2.38
CA GLY A 228 4.82 -7.45 2.73
C GLY A 228 6.13 -8.04 3.26
N TYR A 229 6.34 -9.36 3.21
CA TYR A 229 7.66 -9.95 3.47
C TYR A 229 8.55 -9.85 2.23
N ALA A 230 9.86 -10.00 2.42
CA ALA A 230 10.86 -9.89 1.35
C ALA A 230 11.62 -11.22 1.15
N PRO A 231 11.00 -12.25 0.55
CA PRO A 231 11.62 -13.57 0.38
C PRO A 231 12.70 -13.64 -0.70
N GLY A 232 13.00 -12.52 -1.38
CA GLY A 232 13.87 -12.46 -2.54
C GLY A 232 13.08 -12.66 -3.85
N PRO A 233 13.72 -13.16 -4.92
CA PRO A 233 13.04 -13.51 -6.17
C PRO A 233 11.92 -14.52 -5.94
N MET A 234 10.85 -14.42 -6.74
CA MET A 234 9.74 -15.38 -6.76
C MET A 234 9.99 -16.41 -7.87
N ASP A 235 11.07 -17.16 -7.78
CA ASP A 235 11.59 -18.07 -8.82
C ASP A 235 11.46 -19.57 -8.47
N GLY A 236 10.87 -19.88 -7.32
CA GLY A 236 10.73 -21.24 -6.81
C GLY A 236 12.01 -21.84 -6.22
N GLN A 237 13.10 -21.07 -6.10
CA GLN A 237 14.35 -21.52 -5.50
C GLN A 237 14.53 -20.91 -4.11
N PRO A 238 14.62 -21.71 -3.04
CA PRO A 238 14.76 -21.18 -1.69
C PRO A 238 16.18 -20.60 -1.49
N GLY A 239 16.25 -19.34 -1.05
CA GLY A 239 17.49 -18.68 -0.66
C GLY A 239 17.52 -18.24 0.81
N GLU A 240 18.59 -17.53 1.20
CA GLU A 240 18.70 -16.94 2.54
C GLU A 240 17.55 -15.95 2.82
N ALA A 241 17.20 -15.12 1.82
CA ALA A 241 16.08 -14.19 1.92
C ALA A 241 14.74 -14.92 2.13
N THR A 242 14.52 -16.05 1.43
CA THR A 242 13.32 -16.87 1.60
C THR A 242 13.26 -17.45 3.00
N THR A 243 14.38 -17.99 3.50
CA THR A 243 14.48 -18.55 4.85
C THR A 243 14.18 -17.48 5.92
N ARG A 244 14.76 -16.28 5.77
CA ARG A 244 14.50 -15.15 6.68
C ARG A 244 13.05 -14.71 6.63
N ALA A 245 12.46 -14.59 5.45
CA ALA A 245 11.06 -14.19 5.30
C ALA A 245 10.09 -15.19 5.94
N VAL A 246 10.37 -16.49 5.84
CA VAL A 246 9.59 -17.52 6.54
C VAL A 246 9.72 -17.38 8.06
N GLN A 247 10.93 -17.17 8.57
CA GLN A 247 11.18 -16.99 10.00
C GLN A 247 10.48 -15.75 10.56
N ASP A 248 10.59 -14.62 9.85
CA ASP A 248 9.92 -13.37 10.17
C ASP A 248 8.40 -13.56 10.19
N PHE A 249 7.85 -14.21 9.15
CA PHE A 249 6.43 -14.50 9.06
C PHE A 249 5.93 -15.32 10.24
N LEU A 250 6.57 -16.44 10.53
CA LEU A 250 6.17 -17.31 11.64
C LEU A 250 6.22 -16.55 12.97
N THR A 251 7.26 -15.73 13.18
CA THR A 251 7.40 -14.88 14.37
C THR A 251 6.24 -13.90 14.48
N ASP A 252 5.95 -13.18 13.40
CA ASP A 252 4.88 -12.16 13.34
C ASP A 252 3.48 -12.77 13.57
N VAL A 253 3.26 -14.04 13.22
CA VAL A 253 1.98 -14.74 13.42
C VAL A 253 1.95 -15.67 14.64
N CYS A 254 2.92 -15.54 15.56
CA CYS A 254 2.99 -16.33 16.79
C CYS A 254 3.19 -17.84 16.61
N LEU A 255 3.77 -18.27 15.49
CA LEU A 255 4.05 -19.67 15.18
C LEU A 255 5.55 -19.95 15.29
N ARG A 256 5.89 -21.20 15.61
CA ARG A 256 7.29 -21.65 15.65
C ARG A 256 7.64 -22.33 14.34
N MET A 257 8.91 -22.19 13.95
CA MET A 257 9.47 -23.00 12.87
C MET A 257 9.67 -24.42 13.37
N GLU A 258 8.77 -25.31 13.00
CA GLU A 258 8.90 -26.76 13.20
C GLU A 258 9.57 -27.38 11.96
N ALA A 259 9.51 -28.70 11.80
CA ALA A 259 10.00 -29.37 10.60
C ALA A 259 9.08 -29.11 9.38
N GLY A 260 8.94 -27.84 8.97
CA GLY A 260 8.07 -27.37 7.90
C GLY A 260 7.08 -26.28 8.33
N LEU A 261 6.26 -25.83 7.39
CA LEU A 261 5.12 -24.94 7.67
C LEU A 261 3.97 -25.78 8.24
N SER A 262 3.43 -25.36 9.39
CA SER A 262 2.25 -26.01 9.96
C SER A 262 0.98 -25.73 9.14
N GLU A 263 -0.06 -26.53 9.34
CA GLU A 263 -1.38 -26.29 8.73
C GLU A 263 -1.92 -24.88 9.04
N ALA A 264 -1.68 -24.40 10.27
CA ALA A 264 -2.03 -23.04 10.67
C ALA A 264 -1.26 -21.97 9.87
N ALA A 265 0.03 -22.17 9.62
CA ALA A 265 0.84 -21.26 8.82
C ALA A 265 0.35 -21.23 7.36
N LEU A 266 0.05 -22.40 6.79
CA LEU A 266 -0.49 -22.51 5.42
C LEU A 266 -1.86 -21.84 5.30
N ALA A 267 -2.75 -22.03 6.28
CA ALA A 267 -4.06 -21.36 6.29
C ALA A 267 -3.92 -19.83 6.28
N ILE A 268 -2.98 -19.29 7.05
CA ILE A 268 -2.70 -17.84 7.06
C ILE A 268 -2.13 -17.38 5.72
N LEU A 269 -1.22 -18.13 5.09
CA LEU A 269 -0.64 -17.83 3.78
C LEU A 269 -1.63 -17.97 2.62
N ALA A 270 -2.64 -18.82 2.77
CA ALA A 270 -3.68 -19.09 1.78
C ALA A 270 -4.88 -18.14 1.86
N ALA A 271 -5.04 -17.39 2.96
CA ALA A 271 -6.10 -16.38 3.06
C ALA A 271 -6.04 -15.39 1.88
N PRO A 272 -7.18 -14.89 1.37
CA PRO A 272 -7.21 -13.92 0.27
C PRO A 272 -6.81 -12.51 0.73
N PRO A 273 -6.30 -11.64 -0.17
CA PRO A 273 -6.04 -10.23 0.11
C PRO A 273 -7.34 -9.44 0.36
N PRO A 274 -7.26 -8.22 0.92
CA PRO A 274 -6.04 -7.47 1.22
C PRO A 274 -5.42 -7.84 2.58
N TYR A 275 -4.09 -7.87 2.64
CA TYR A 275 -3.30 -8.20 3.83
C TYR A 275 -2.81 -6.92 4.52
N LEU A 276 -3.77 -6.13 5.01
CA LEU A 276 -3.48 -4.81 5.58
C LEU A 276 -3.51 -4.78 7.10
N ASP A 277 -4.12 -5.80 7.72
CA ASP A 277 -4.11 -5.93 9.17
C ASP A 277 -2.70 -6.32 9.65
N PRO A 278 -2.18 -5.66 10.71
CA PRO A 278 -0.90 -6.04 11.26
C PRO A 278 -0.98 -7.46 11.88
N PRO A 279 0.11 -8.25 11.80
CA PRO A 279 0.14 -9.61 12.34
C PRO A 279 -0.17 -9.66 13.85
N PRO A 280 -0.82 -10.74 14.34
CA PRO A 280 -1.34 -10.83 15.70
C PRO A 280 -0.27 -10.70 16.79
N CYS A 281 0.98 -11.13 16.54
CA CYS A 281 2.05 -10.98 17.53
C CYS A 281 2.64 -9.57 17.58
N GLN A 282 2.53 -8.78 16.51
CA GLN A 282 2.97 -7.39 16.52
C GLN A 282 2.08 -6.49 17.39
N HIS A 283 0.77 -6.80 17.47
CA HIS A 283 -0.17 -6.07 18.33
C HIS A 283 0.19 -6.17 19.82
N ARG A 284 0.52 -7.36 20.31
CA ARG A 284 0.83 -7.59 21.74
C ARG A 284 2.04 -6.80 22.22
N GLU A 285 3.05 -6.63 21.38
CA GLU A 285 4.24 -5.86 21.75
C GLU A 285 3.98 -4.35 21.80
N ARG A 286 3.04 -3.85 20.99
CA ARG A 286 2.65 -2.43 20.99
C ARG A 286 1.89 -2.06 22.25
N ASP A 287 0.96 -2.92 22.68
CA ASP A 287 0.19 -2.73 23.91
C ASP A 287 1.09 -2.81 25.15
N ALA A 288 2.02 -3.76 25.19
CA ALA A 288 2.98 -3.91 26.29
C ALA A 288 4.02 -2.77 26.41
N ARG A 289 4.20 -1.93 25.37
CA ARG A 289 5.08 -0.75 25.41
C ARG A 289 4.36 0.53 25.83
N ASN A 290 3.03 0.49 25.91
CA ASN A 290 2.18 1.62 26.27
C ASN A 290 1.59 1.51 27.70
N GLU A 291 1.96 0.46 28.44
CA GLU A 291 1.73 0.27 29.89
C GLU A 291 2.99 0.58 30.70
#